data_AF-A0A2D8U8E0-F1
#
_entry.id   AF-A0A2D8U8E0-F1
#
_cell.length_a   1.000
_cell.length_b   1.000
_cell.length_c   1.000
_cell.angle_alpha   90.00
_cell.angle_beta   90.00
_cell.angle_gamma   90.00
#
_symmetry.space_group_name_H-M   'P 1'
#
loop_
_entity.id
_entity.type
_entity.pdbx_description
1 polymer ?
#
loop_
_entity_poly.entity_id
_entity_poly.type
_entity_poly.pdbx_seq_one_letter_code
_entity_poly.pdbx_strand_id
1 'polypeptide(L)'
;MVMKTFFIFNRGGEILFHWSAQEENDKQLSVNAVIKDRLLRKKSEDKLLCYTPISSSLSFNWITHDELGLVFVVSNRKSLSAPYIRELLVQVRCACVGVLSENSQCTSTFASVFDGIFEKIRLKCVDQFRGEILIDKVAVSSSTSGHDIIRNRLDFSNDRSKGKIAPNYGKDIENPSVSIEKNDSNSTWVSEILHGKLAKKLIGKVELLESELKPVIEELKLKLVKKNVAETIAETICESASNQLLHNKVTSLSEVSKILDQVVIDNLVQILSPVQQVDVLREIQEMRSKNQVYIILFVGVNGVGKSTTLSKVAYWMQKNKLSSMVAACDTFRAGAVEQLRTHCRRLGIPLYERGYEKDPAVIAYEAVKHANRLKMDVLLIDTAGRMQDNEPLMRALSKLINLNKPNLTLFVGEALVGNEASDQLKIFNQRLLDLIDEQKHTAVDGIILSKCDTVGDKIGAAISMVYSNNIPIIFLGCGQTYTDLRRFDVETLAKVLLN
;
A
#
# COMPACT_ATOMS: atom_id res chain seq x y z
N MET A 1 9.52 -32.56 -5.34
CA MET A 1 8.58 -32.17 -6.42
C MET A 1 7.98 -30.82 -6.05
N VAL A 2 8.08 -29.81 -6.93
CA VAL A 2 7.81 -28.40 -6.57
C VAL A 2 6.34 -28.00 -6.79
N MET A 3 5.69 -28.56 -7.81
CA MET A 3 4.27 -28.40 -8.12
C MET A 3 3.42 -29.44 -7.36
N LYS A 4 2.30 -29.01 -6.78
CA LYS A 4 1.33 -29.85 -6.07
C LYS A 4 0.09 -30.15 -6.90
N THR A 5 -0.57 -29.12 -7.44
CA THR A 5 -1.78 -29.28 -8.27
C THR A 5 -1.79 -28.28 -9.42
N PHE A 6 -2.50 -28.60 -10.48
CA PHE A 6 -2.76 -27.72 -11.62
C PHE A 6 -4.24 -27.78 -12.00
N PHE A 7 -4.79 -26.65 -12.44
CA PHE A 7 -6.18 -26.54 -12.87
C PHE A 7 -6.33 -25.63 -14.08
N ILE A 8 -7.31 -25.96 -14.93
CA ILE A 8 -7.82 -25.07 -15.99
C ILE A 8 -9.32 -24.90 -15.75
N PHE A 9 -9.77 -23.66 -15.67
CA PHE A 9 -11.18 -23.32 -15.52
C PHE A 9 -11.64 -22.37 -16.62
N ASN A 10 -12.92 -22.40 -16.96
CA ASN A 10 -13.53 -21.29 -17.69
C ASN A 10 -13.93 -20.15 -16.73
N ARG A 11 -14.26 -18.98 -17.28
CA ARG A 11 -14.71 -17.81 -16.50
C ARG A 11 -16.05 -18.03 -15.77
N GLY A 12 -16.81 -19.06 -16.14
CA GLY A 12 -18.00 -19.52 -15.43
C GLY A 12 -17.70 -20.37 -14.18
N GLY A 13 -16.43 -20.71 -13.94
CA GLY A 13 -15.99 -21.52 -12.81
C GLY A 13 -16.16 -23.03 -13.00
N GLU A 14 -16.32 -23.48 -14.25
CA GLU A 14 -16.29 -24.90 -14.62
C GLU A 14 -14.85 -25.38 -14.78
N ILE A 15 -14.54 -26.58 -14.28
CA ILE A 15 -13.21 -27.18 -14.36
C ILE A 15 -13.10 -27.94 -15.68
N LEU A 16 -12.16 -27.52 -16.54
CA LEU A 16 -11.87 -28.20 -17.81
C LEU A 16 -10.76 -29.24 -17.66
N PHE A 17 -9.82 -29.01 -16.75
CA PHE A 17 -8.70 -29.91 -16.50
C PHE A 17 -8.19 -29.79 -15.06
N HIS A 18 -7.74 -30.92 -14.50
CA HIS A 18 -7.13 -31.00 -13.18
C HIS A 18 -6.00 -32.03 -13.17
N TRP A 19 -4.90 -31.69 -12.50
CA TRP A 19 -3.80 -32.60 -12.21
C TRP A 19 -3.35 -32.44 -10.74
N SER A 20 -2.94 -33.55 -10.10
CA SER A 20 -2.42 -33.58 -8.72
C SER A 20 -1.21 -34.50 -8.60
N ALA A 21 -0.23 -34.11 -7.79
CA ALA A 21 0.98 -34.89 -7.51
C ALA A 21 0.81 -35.96 -6.40
N GLN A 22 -0.28 -35.91 -5.63
CA GLN A 22 -0.58 -36.87 -4.55
C GLN A 22 -2.02 -37.39 -4.69
N GLU A 23 -2.20 -38.71 -4.54
CA GLU A 23 -3.51 -39.37 -4.38
C GLU A 23 -4.00 -39.21 -2.94
N GLU A 24 -4.35 -38.00 -2.52
CA GLU A 24 -5.05 -37.78 -1.24
C GLU A 24 -6.31 -36.95 -1.47
N ASN A 25 -7.44 -37.52 -1.05
CA ASN A 25 -8.82 -37.03 -1.14
C ASN A 25 -9.12 -35.76 -0.31
N ASP A 26 -8.10 -34.98 0.07
CA ASP A 26 -8.25 -33.95 1.07
C ASP A 26 -8.17 -32.54 0.44
N LYS A 27 -9.29 -31.81 0.54
CA LYS A 27 -9.48 -30.37 0.21
C LYS A 27 -9.73 -29.97 -1.24
N GLN A 28 -10.52 -30.76 -1.98
CA GLN A 28 -11.20 -30.28 -3.18
C GLN A 28 -12.17 -29.08 -2.88
N LEU A 29 -12.58 -28.87 -1.62
CA LEU A 29 -13.48 -27.77 -1.22
C LEU A 29 -12.80 -26.42 -0.91
N SER A 30 -11.55 -26.37 -0.42
CA SER A 30 -10.95 -25.07 -0.01
C SER A 30 -10.32 -24.30 -1.18
N VAL A 31 -9.97 -24.99 -2.26
CA VAL A 31 -9.42 -24.36 -3.47
C VAL A 31 -10.55 -23.81 -4.35
N ASN A 32 -11.66 -24.54 -4.46
CA ASN A 32 -12.82 -24.12 -5.26
C ASN A 32 -13.47 -22.81 -4.77
N ALA A 33 -13.54 -22.58 -3.45
CA ALA A 33 -14.10 -21.35 -2.89
C ALA A 33 -13.19 -20.13 -3.09
N VAL A 34 -11.88 -20.30 -2.92
CA VAL A 34 -10.88 -19.22 -3.08
C VAL A 34 -10.69 -18.84 -4.54
N ILE A 35 -10.74 -19.83 -5.45
CA ILE A 35 -10.60 -19.62 -6.89
C ILE A 35 -11.88 -18.97 -7.47
N LYS A 36 -13.07 -19.44 -7.11
CA LYS A 36 -14.34 -18.89 -7.65
C LYS A 36 -14.65 -17.47 -7.18
N ASP A 37 -14.38 -17.13 -5.92
CA ASP A 37 -14.81 -15.85 -5.35
C ASP A 37 -13.89 -14.67 -5.74
N ARG A 38 -12.60 -14.94 -6.06
CA ARG A 38 -11.60 -13.88 -6.26
C ARG A 38 -10.90 -13.84 -7.62
N LEU A 39 -10.82 -14.96 -8.36
CA LEU A 39 -10.08 -15.00 -9.64
C LEU A 39 -10.95 -14.67 -10.86
N LEU A 40 -12.26 -14.89 -10.79
CA LEU A 40 -13.18 -14.72 -11.91
C LEU A 40 -13.61 -13.26 -12.17
N ARG A 41 -13.22 -12.31 -11.30
CA ARG A 41 -13.63 -10.89 -11.37
C ARG A 41 -12.57 -9.93 -11.91
N LYS A 42 -11.34 -10.40 -12.18
CA LYS A 42 -10.28 -9.55 -12.74
C LYS A 42 -10.28 -9.61 -14.27
N LYS A 43 -10.38 -8.46 -14.94
CA LYS A 43 -9.92 -8.32 -16.33
C LYS A 43 -8.37 -8.31 -16.34
N SER A 44 -7.83 -8.86 -17.42
CA SER A 44 -6.43 -9.23 -17.67
C SER A 44 -5.41 -8.11 -17.53
N GLU A 45 -4.27 -8.51 -16.96
CA GLU A 45 -2.96 -8.16 -17.51
C GLU A 45 -2.25 -9.50 -17.80
N ASP A 46 -1.49 -9.62 -18.88
CA ASP A 46 -0.66 -10.79 -19.27
C ASP A 46 0.46 -11.14 -18.26
N LYS A 47 0.33 -10.68 -17.01
CA LYS A 47 1.29 -10.85 -15.93
C LYS A 47 0.96 -12.11 -15.13
N LEU A 48 2.03 -12.82 -14.75
CA LEU A 48 1.95 -13.91 -13.78
C LEU A 48 1.47 -13.33 -12.44
N LEU A 49 0.30 -13.76 -11.99
CA LEU A 49 -0.25 -13.34 -10.71
C LEU A 49 0.00 -14.44 -9.68
N CYS A 50 0.39 -14.04 -8.46
CA CYS A 50 0.68 -14.96 -7.36
C CYS A 50 -0.22 -14.64 -6.16
N TYR A 51 -0.72 -15.68 -5.51
CA TYR A 51 -1.51 -15.63 -4.28
C TYR A 51 -1.05 -16.72 -3.35
N THR A 52 -0.78 -16.38 -2.10
CA THR A 52 -0.28 -17.34 -1.12
C THR A 52 -1.16 -17.26 0.12
N PRO A 53 -2.10 -18.20 0.33
CA PRO A 53 -2.93 -18.19 1.52
C PRO A 53 -2.09 -18.34 2.79
N ILE A 54 -2.56 -17.67 3.84
CA ILE A 54 -1.83 -17.46 5.09
C ILE A 54 -1.74 -18.77 5.89
N SER A 55 -2.74 -19.66 5.76
CA SER A 55 -2.87 -20.92 6.48
C SER A 55 -2.38 -22.17 5.73
N SER A 56 -1.92 -22.04 4.48
CA SER A 56 -1.45 -23.17 3.69
C SER A 56 0.03 -23.02 3.37
N SER A 57 0.78 -24.12 3.32
CA SER A 57 2.16 -24.15 2.83
C SER A 57 2.25 -23.98 1.30
N LEU A 58 1.15 -23.56 0.67
CA LEU A 58 0.97 -23.48 -0.78
C LEU A 58 0.91 -22.02 -1.24
N SER A 59 1.60 -21.73 -2.33
CA SER A 59 1.40 -20.58 -3.18
C SER A 59 0.63 -21.02 -4.42
N PHE A 60 -0.17 -20.12 -4.97
CA PHE A 60 -0.94 -20.28 -6.19
C PHE A 60 -0.47 -19.24 -7.19
N ASN A 61 -0.13 -19.68 -8.39
CA ASN A 61 0.20 -18.79 -9.50
C ASN A 61 -0.81 -19.01 -10.61
N TRP A 62 -1.19 -17.96 -11.33
CA TRP A 62 -2.09 -18.12 -12.47
C TRP A 62 -1.84 -17.12 -13.59
N ILE A 63 -2.34 -17.49 -14.76
CA ILE A 63 -2.48 -16.63 -15.93
C ILE A 63 -3.87 -16.84 -16.54
N THR A 64 -4.32 -15.89 -17.35
CA THR A 64 -5.60 -15.96 -18.05
C THR A 64 -5.41 -16.04 -19.57
N HIS A 65 -6.45 -16.50 -20.26
CA HIS A 65 -6.61 -16.34 -21.69
C HIS A 65 -7.98 -15.74 -21.97
N ASP A 66 -8.01 -14.48 -22.38
CA ASP A 66 -9.26 -13.71 -22.36
C ASP A 66 -10.24 -14.10 -23.45
N GLU A 67 -9.74 -14.39 -24.65
CA GLU A 67 -10.60 -14.71 -25.81
C GLU A 67 -11.43 -15.97 -25.58
N LEU A 68 -10.80 -17.03 -25.06
CA LEU A 68 -11.47 -18.27 -24.67
C LEU A 68 -12.04 -18.24 -23.24
N GLY A 69 -11.83 -17.13 -22.51
CA GLY A 69 -12.27 -16.97 -21.13
C GLY A 69 -11.72 -18.06 -20.19
N LEU A 70 -10.44 -18.41 -20.30
CA LEU A 70 -9.81 -19.46 -19.51
C LEU A 70 -8.90 -18.90 -18.41
N VAL A 71 -8.77 -19.65 -17.33
CA VAL A 71 -7.89 -19.37 -16.19
C VAL A 71 -7.04 -20.61 -15.90
N PHE A 72 -5.72 -20.44 -15.88
CA PHE A 72 -4.74 -21.50 -15.66
C PHE A 72 -4.10 -21.30 -14.29
N VAL A 73 -4.28 -22.24 -13.36
CA VAL A 73 -3.85 -22.08 -11.96
C VAL A 73 -2.94 -23.23 -11.57
N VAL A 74 -1.80 -22.91 -10.94
CA VAL A 74 -0.85 -23.89 -10.40
C VAL A 74 -0.62 -23.63 -8.91
N SER A 75 -0.61 -24.69 -8.11
CA SER A 75 -0.23 -24.63 -6.70
C SER A 75 1.15 -25.25 -6.45
N ASN A 76 1.99 -24.58 -5.66
CA ASN A 76 3.38 -24.98 -5.36
C ASN A 76 3.74 -24.65 -3.89
N ARG A 77 4.83 -25.20 -3.35
CA ARG A 77 5.26 -24.89 -1.97
C ARG A 77 5.98 -23.53 -1.89
N LYS A 78 5.75 -22.76 -0.81
CA LYS A 78 6.20 -21.35 -0.64
C LYS A 78 7.71 -21.06 -0.79
N SER A 79 8.62 -22.04 -0.76
CA SER A 79 10.08 -21.77 -0.61
C SER A 79 10.95 -21.99 -1.85
N LEU A 80 10.40 -22.14 -3.06
CA LEU A 80 11.18 -22.46 -4.26
C LEU A 80 10.74 -21.63 -5.48
N SER A 81 11.72 -21.22 -6.30
CA SER A 81 11.65 -20.07 -7.22
C SER A 81 10.62 -20.16 -8.35
N ALA A 82 10.09 -18.98 -8.69
CA ALA A 82 9.05 -18.70 -9.68
C ALA A 82 9.39 -18.81 -11.20
N PRO A 83 10.65 -19.00 -11.69
CA PRO A 83 10.91 -19.01 -13.14
C PRO A 83 10.25 -20.16 -13.89
N TYR A 84 10.37 -21.41 -13.40
CA TYR A 84 9.82 -22.59 -14.09
C TYR A 84 8.28 -22.56 -14.14
N ILE A 85 7.66 -21.94 -13.14
CA ILE A 85 6.19 -21.86 -13.00
C ILE A 85 5.60 -20.98 -14.09
N ARG A 86 6.27 -19.86 -14.40
CA ARG A 86 5.85 -18.98 -15.48
C ARG A 86 5.90 -19.69 -16.82
N GLU A 87 7.02 -20.34 -17.11
CA GLU A 87 7.23 -21.07 -18.36
C GLU A 87 6.22 -22.21 -18.53
N LEU A 88 5.97 -22.97 -17.46
CA LEU A 88 4.96 -24.03 -17.44
C LEU A 88 3.57 -23.47 -17.76
N LEU A 89 3.15 -22.40 -17.08
CA LEU A 89 1.84 -21.79 -17.29
C LEU A 89 1.67 -21.30 -18.75
N VAL A 90 2.70 -20.65 -19.31
CA VAL A 90 2.68 -20.15 -20.69
C VAL A 90 2.60 -21.30 -21.70
N GLN A 91 3.43 -22.33 -21.57
CA GLN A 91 3.41 -23.47 -22.50
C GLN A 91 2.10 -24.25 -22.43
N VAL A 92 1.56 -24.47 -21.22
CA VAL A 92 0.27 -25.14 -21.03
C VAL A 92 -0.87 -24.30 -21.60
N ARG A 93 -0.84 -22.97 -21.46
CA ARG A 93 -1.82 -22.08 -22.10
C ARG A 93 -1.78 -22.21 -23.62
N CYS A 94 -0.60 -22.12 -24.24
CA CYS A 94 -0.46 -22.23 -25.69
C CYS A 94 -0.94 -23.61 -26.21
N ALA A 95 -0.58 -24.69 -25.52
CA ALA A 95 -1.03 -26.03 -25.89
C ALA A 95 -2.54 -26.21 -25.72
N CYS A 96 -3.13 -25.67 -24.66
CA CYS A 96 -4.57 -25.72 -24.40
C CYS A 96 -5.36 -24.99 -25.49
N VAL A 97 -4.92 -23.79 -25.87
CA VAL A 97 -5.52 -22.99 -26.95
C VAL A 97 -5.45 -23.74 -28.28
N GLY A 98 -4.30 -24.35 -28.61
CA GLY A 98 -4.15 -25.18 -29.81
C GLY A 98 -5.15 -26.34 -29.84
N VAL A 99 -5.22 -27.13 -28.76
CA VAL A 99 -6.13 -28.29 -28.66
C VAL A 99 -7.60 -27.89 -28.75
N LEU A 100 -7.99 -26.77 -28.12
CA LEU A 100 -9.36 -26.25 -28.16
C LEU A 100 -9.73 -25.62 -29.50
N SER A 101 -8.75 -25.09 -30.24
CA SER A 101 -8.97 -24.55 -31.59
C SER A 101 -9.17 -25.65 -32.65
N GLU A 102 -8.62 -26.84 -32.43
CA GLU A 102 -8.74 -27.99 -33.34
C GLU A 102 -9.94 -28.91 -33.04
N ASN A 103 -10.46 -28.93 -31.80
CA ASN A 103 -11.50 -29.86 -31.35
C ASN A 103 -12.78 -29.18 -30.85
N SER A 104 -13.40 -28.33 -31.67
CA SER A 104 -14.49 -27.41 -31.30
C SER A 104 -15.81 -28.05 -30.81
N GLN A 105 -15.89 -29.37 -30.61
CA GLN A 105 -17.18 -30.06 -30.36
C GLN A 105 -17.23 -31.12 -29.24
N CYS A 106 -16.15 -31.43 -28.51
CA CYS A 106 -16.22 -32.41 -27.41
C CYS A 106 -15.37 -32.03 -26.17
N THR A 107 -16.01 -31.44 -25.16
CA THR A 107 -15.40 -31.14 -23.85
C THR A 107 -15.16 -32.40 -23.00
N SER A 108 -15.92 -33.48 -23.20
CA SER A 108 -15.85 -34.70 -22.38
C SER A 108 -14.56 -35.51 -22.57
N THR A 109 -13.89 -35.36 -23.71
CA THR A 109 -12.61 -36.02 -24.05
C THR A 109 -11.40 -35.09 -23.95
N PHE A 110 -11.62 -33.80 -23.65
CA PHE A 110 -10.52 -32.83 -23.54
C PHE A 110 -9.55 -33.22 -22.43
N ALA A 111 -10.05 -33.56 -21.25
CA ALA A 111 -9.20 -33.85 -20.09
C ALA A 111 -8.26 -35.03 -20.33
N SER A 112 -8.73 -36.10 -21.00
CA SER A 112 -7.90 -37.30 -21.26
C SER A 112 -6.84 -37.06 -22.35
N VAL A 113 -7.16 -36.28 -23.39
CA VAL A 113 -6.19 -35.89 -24.42
C VAL A 113 -5.16 -34.91 -23.84
N PHE A 114 -5.63 -33.97 -23.03
CA PHE A 114 -4.79 -32.93 -22.46
C PHE A 114 -3.86 -33.45 -21.36
N ASP A 115 -4.23 -34.52 -20.64
CA ASP A 115 -3.39 -35.11 -19.59
C ASP A 115 -2.01 -35.54 -20.13
N GLY A 116 -1.98 -36.25 -21.26
CA GLY A 116 -0.74 -36.67 -21.91
C GLY A 116 0.11 -35.51 -22.44
N ILE A 117 -0.53 -34.42 -22.89
CA ILE A 117 0.15 -33.19 -23.35
C ILE A 117 0.73 -32.44 -22.16
N PHE A 118 -0.06 -32.27 -21.11
CA PHE A 118 0.31 -31.61 -19.88
C PHE A 118 1.52 -32.30 -19.24
N GLU A 119 1.51 -33.64 -19.15
CA GLU A 119 2.60 -34.40 -18.55
C GLU A 119 3.91 -34.25 -19.33
N LYS A 120 3.87 -34.24 -20.66
CA LYS A 120 5.05 -33.97 -21.51
C LYS A 120 5.63 -32.57 -21.28
N ILE A 121 4.77 -31.55 -21.25
CA ILE A 121 5.20 -30.15 -21.01
C ILE A 121 5.79 -30.05 -19.60
N ARG A 122 5.13 -30.64 -18.60
CA ARG A 122 5.56 -30.63 -17.20
C ARG A 122 6.95 -31.23 -17.04
N LEU A 123 7.20 -32.42 -17.62
CA LEU A 123 8.50 -33.08 -17.54
C LEU A 123 9.59 -32.25 -18.23
N LYS A 124 9.32 -31.72 -19.42
CA LYS A 124 10.26 -30.87 -20.16
C LYS A 124 10.66 -29.62 -19.38
N CYS A 125 9.70 -28.90 -18.80
CA CYS A 125 9.98 -27.71 -17.99
C CYS A 125 10.76 -28.04 -16.71
N VAL A 126 10.49 -29.19 -16.09
CA VAL A 126 11.22 -29.63 -14.89
C VAL A 126 12.67 -30.00 -15.22
N ASP A 127 12.93 -30.65 -16.36
CA ASP A 127 14.27 -31.05 -16.76
C ASP A 127 15.13 -29.86 -17.20
N GLN A 128 14.56 -28.89 -17.92
CA GLN A 128 15.27 -27.63 -18.26
C GLN A 128 15.72 -26.87 -17.01
N PHE A 129 14.84 -26.72 -16.03
CA PHE A 129 15.16 -26.03 -14.78
C PHE A 129 16.23 -26.75 -13.94
N ARG A 130 16.27 -28.09 -13.97
CA ARG A 130 17.33 -28.87 -13.33
C ARG A 130 18.70 -28.65 -14.00
N GLY A 131 18.73 -28.44 -15.31
CA GLY A 131 19.96 -28.11 -16.06
C GLY A 131 20.52 -26.73 -15.69
N GLU A 132 19.68 -25.71 -15.58
CA GLU A 132 20.10 -24.33 -15.25
C GLU A 132 20.71 -24.21 -13.84
N ILE A 133 20.15 -24.90 -12.83
CA ILE A 133 20.69 -24.92 -11.46
C ILE A 133 22.11 -25.52 -11.40
N LEU A 134 22.45 -26.46 -12.29
CA LEU A 134 23.79 -27.04 -12.34
C LEU A 134 24.82 -26.05 -12.91
N ILE A 135 24.41 -25.16 -13.81
CA ILE A 135 25.29 -24.17 -14.46
C ILE A 135 25.63 -23.04 -13.48
N ASP A 136 24.64 -22.53 -12.73
CA ASP A 136 24.85 -21.46 -11.75
C ASP A 136 25.78 -21.86 -10.60
N LYS A 137 25.80 -23.15 -10.21
CA LYS A 137 26.72 -23.63 -9.17
C LYS A 137 28.18 -23.68 -9.60
N VAL A 138 28.47 -23.75 -10.91
CA VAL A 138 29.84 -23.76 -11.44
C VAL A 138 30.40 -22.33 -11.56
N ALA A 139 29.56 -21.33 -11.81
CA ALA A 139 29.98 -19.93 -11.99
C ALA A 139 30.39 -19.23 -10.68
N VAL A 140 29.87 -19.66 -9.53
CA VAL A 140 30.12 -19.00 -8.23
C VAL A 140 31.49 -19.36 -7.62
N SER A 141 32.17 -20.41 -8.11
CA SER A 141 33.49 -20.83 -7.59
C SER A 141 34.71 -20.07 -8.15
N SER A 142 34.52 -19.08 -9.02
CA SER A 142 35.64 -18.36 -9.66
C SER A 142 35.47 -16.84 -9.64
N SER A 143 35.73 -16.19 -8.51
CA SER A 143 36.26 -14.80 -8.47
C SER A 143 36.53 -14.32 -7.03
N THR A 144 37.79 -14.41 -6.60
CA THR A 144 38.34 -13.66 -5.46
C THR A 144 39.74 -13.17 -5.81
N SER A 145 39.94 -11.86 -5.91
CA SER A 145 41.13 -11.13 -5.44
C SER A 145 41.07 -9.65 -5.87
N GLY A 146 41.47 -8.74 -4.99
CA GLY A 146 41.72 -7.33 -5.33
C GLY A 146 41.41 -6.33 -4.21
N HIS A 147 42.34 -6.19 -3.27
CA HIS A 147 42.37 -5.18 -2.21
C HIS A 147 43.19 -3.94 -2.66
N ASP A 148 42.82 -2.76 -2.15
CA ASP A 148 43.66 -1.62 -1.70
C ASP A 148 43.53 -0.21 -2.33
N ILE A 149 43.77 0.78 -1.43
CA ILE A 149 44.13 2.21 -1.54
C ILE A 149 42.95 3.18 -1.84
N ILE A 150 42.58 4.22 -1.06
CA ILE A 150 43.31 5.41 -0.53
C ILE A 150 42.55 6.07 0.65
N ARG A 151 43.28 6.51 1.69
CA ARG A 151 42.89 7.54 2.68
C ARG A 151 43.39 8.92 2.23
N ASN A 152 42.57 9.98 2.35
CA ASN A 152 42.89 11.22 3.10
C ASN A 152 41.88 12.37 2.87
N ARG A 153 41.33 12.88 3.99
CA ARG A 153 41.38 14.27 4.49
C ARG A 153 40.95 15.42 3.57
N LEU A 154 39.92 16.17 3.99
CA LEU A 154 39.95 17.63 4.14
C LEU A 154 38.76 18.13 4.97
N ASP A 155 39.10 18.79 6.08
CA ASP A 155 38.23 19.57 6.96
C ASP A 155 37.80 20.88 6.27
N PHE A 156 36.59 21.36 6.57
CA PHE A 156 36.33 22.80 6.73
C PHE A 156 35.20 23.02 7.75
N SER A 157 35.46 23.94 8.66
CA SER A 157 34.66 24.31 9.83
C SER A 157 33.89 25.63 9.61
N ASN A 158 32.77 25.74 10.35
CA ASN A 158 32.06 26.94 10.83
C ASN A 158 31.54 27.99 9.83
N ASP A 159 30.25 28.36 9.92
CA ASP A 159 29.83 29.49 10.76
C ASP A 159 28.31 29.56 11.02
N ARG A 160 27.96 30.21 12.14
CA ARG A 160 26.61 30.41 12.70
C ARG A 160 25.91 31.62 12.08
N SER A 161 24.57 31.64 12.07
CA SER A 161 23.81 32.82 12.53
C SER A 161 22.34 32.52 12.84
N LYS A 162 21.84 33.24 13.84
CA LYS A 162 20.53 33.14 14.51
C LYS A 162 19.51 34.05 13.82
N GLY A 163 18.23 33.64 13.82
CA GLY A 163 17.10 34.55 13.57
C GLY A 163 15.84 34.05 14.28
N LYS A 164 15.42 34.77 15.33
CA LYS A 164 14.15 34.60 16.05
C LYS A 164 13.08 35.47 15.40
N ILE A 165 11.90 34.93 15.10
CA ILE A 165 10.67 35.72 14.95
C ILE A 165 9.48 34.88 15.49
N ALA A 166 8.70 35.47 16.40
CA ALA A 166 7.42 34.98 16.89
C ALA A 166 6.27 35.64 16.10
N PRO A 167 5.05 35.06 16.09
CA PRO A 167 3.91 35.95 16.33
C PRO A 167 2.77 35.39 17.19
N ASN A 168 2.00 36.38 17.65
CA ASN A 168 0.78 36.40 18.45
C ASN A 168 -0.38 35.58 17.88
N TYR A 169 -1.22 35.06 18.80
CA TYR A 169 -2.57 34.57 18.53
C TYR A 169 -3.62 35.64 18.87
N GLY A 170 -4.60 35.84 17.99
CA GLY A 170 -5.78 36.65 18.27
C GLY A 170 -6.88 36.55 17.21
N LYS A 171 -7.93 35.78 17.56
CA LYS A 171 -9.36 35.88 17.24
C LYS A 171 -9.94 35.52 15.85
N ASP A 172 -10.91 34.60 15.97
CA ASP A 172 -12.25 34.54 15.37
C ASP A 172 -12.38 34.67 13.85
N ILE A 173 -12.45 33.54 13.15
CA ILE A 173 -13.16 33.43 11.86
C ILE A 173 -13.89 32.08 11.80
N GLU A 174 -15.16 32.17 11.44
CA GLU A 174 -16.09 31.09 11.13
C GLU A 174 -15.51 30.07 10.13
N ASN A 175 -16.05 28.85 10.13
CA ASN A 175 -15.75 27.80 9.16
C ASN A 175 -15.58 28.37 7.74
N PRO A 176 -14.38 28.34 7.13
CA PRO A 176 -14.33 28.33 5.69
C PRO A 176 -14.72 26.91 5.30
N SER A 177 -15.99 26.73 4.97
CA SER A 177 -16.28 25.87 3.84
C SER A 177 -15.35 26.34 2.73
N VAL A 178 -14.34 25.55 2.39
CA VAL A 178 -13.68 25.73 1.10
C VAL A 178 -14.80 25.46 0.10
N SER A 179 -15.45 26.54 -0.35
CA SER A 179 -16.09 26.58 -1.64
C SER A 179 -14.94 26.33 -2.61
N ILE A 180 -14.67 25.06 -2.88
CA ILE A 180 -14.12 24.69 -4.18
C ILE A 180 -15.21 25.18 -5.12
N GLU A 181 -14.98 26.35 -5.72
CA GLU A 181 -15.74 26.74 -6.90
C GLU A 181 -15.82 25.48 -7.76
N LYS A 182 -17.02 25.10 -8.16
CA LYS A 182 -17.22 24.15 -9.24
C LYS A 182 -16.72 24.83 -10.52
N ASN A 183 -15.40 24.97 -10.64
CA ASN A 183 -14.78 25.17 -11.91
C ASN A 183 -14.78 23.80 -12.55
N ASP A 184 -15.74 23.62 -13.46
CA ASP A 184 -15.61 22.70 -14.59
C ASP A 184 -14.40 23.15 -15.41
N SER A 185 -13.20 23.05 -14.85
CA SER A 185 -11.97 23.33 -15.57
C SER A 185 -11.68 22.12 -16.42
N ASN A 186 -12.04 22.20 -17.70
CA ASN A 186 -11.31 21.48 -18.73
C ASN A 186 -9.83 21.67 -18.44
N SER A 187 -9.17 20.57 -18.12
CA SER A 187 -7.75 20.42 -17.80
C SER A 187 -6.84 21.22 -18.75
N THR A 188 -6.41 22.38 -18.26
CA THR A 188 -5.62 23.39 -18.98
C THR A 188 -4.21 22.91 -19.32
N TRP A 189 -3.67 21.97 -18.52
CA TRP A 189 -2.28 21.52 -18.65
C TRP A 189 -2.05 20.80 -19.99
N VAL A 190 -2.96 19.91 -20.41
CA VAL A 190 -2.82 19.20 -21.70
C VAL A 190 -2.95 20.17 -22.88
N SER A 191 -3.79 21.21 -22.78
CA SER A 191 -3.86 22.24 -23.81
C SER A 191 -2.59 23.09 -23.90
N GLU A 192 -1.96 23.41 -22.77
CA GLU A 192 -0.69 24.18 -22.72
C GLU A 192 0.44 23.42 -23.44
N ILE A 193 0.49 22.11 -23.29
CA ILE A 193 1.52 21.21 -23.85
C ILE A 193 1.31 20.97 -25.35
N LEU A 194 0.05 20.89 -25.77
CA LEU A 194 -0.32 20.46 -27.12
C LEU A 194 -0.43 21.63 -28.11
N HIS A 195 -0.02 22.84 -27.73
CA HIS A 195 0.02 24.00 -28.62
C HIS A 195 1.04 23.80 -29.77
N GLY A 196 0.53 23.36 -30.92
CA GLY A 196 1.16 23.65 -32.21
C GLY A 196 1.07 22.54 -33.26
N LYS A 197 1.23 21.27 -32.88
CA LYS A 197 1.28 20.13 -33.84
C LYS A 197 0.11 19.15 -33.72
N LEU A 198 -0.30 18.76 -32.51
CA LEU A 198 -1.44 17.85 -32.30
C LEU A 198 -2.79 18.54 -32.56
N ALA A 199 -2.92 19.81 -32.17
CA ALA A 199 -4.17 20.57 -32.26
C ALA A 199 -4.71 20.71 -33.70
N LYS A 200 -3.83 20.75 -34.72
CA LYS A 200 -4.23 20.83 -36.14
C LYS A 200 -4.66 19.49 -36.72
N LYS A 201 -4.28 18.37 -36.11
CA LYS A 201 -4.46 17.01 -36.65
C LYS A 201 -5.60 16.25 -35.96
N LEU A 202 -5.96 16.64 -34.73
CA LEU A 202 -7.10 16.09 -33.97
C LEU A 202 -8.47 16.61 -34.43
N ILE A 203 -8.56 17.25 -35.60
CA ILE A 203 -9.84 17.61 -36.23
C ILE A 203 -10.34 16.35 -36.98
N GLY A 204 -10.88 15.38 -36.24
CA GLY A 204 -11.36 14.08 -36.73
C GLY A 204 -10.96 12.90 -35.82
N LYS A 205 -11.60 11.73 -35.99
CA LYS A 205 -11.19 10.47 -35.32
C LYS A 205 -9.81 10.06 -35.87
N VAL A 206 -8.74 10.32 -35.11
CA VAL A 206 -7.37 10.00 -35.51
C VAL A 206 -6.76 9.06 -34.49
N GLU A 207 -6.18 7.95 -34.96
CA GLU A 207 -5.33 7.10 -34.13
C GLU A 207 -4.01 7.83 -33.86
N LEU A 208 -3.67 7.99 -32.59
CA LEU A 208 -2.45 8.67 -32.16
C LEU A 208 -1.24 7.75 -32.38
N LEU A 209 -0.17 8.30 -32.96
CA LEU A 209 1.09 7.57 -33.08
C LEU A 209 1.89 7.66 -31.77
N GLU A 210 2.70 6.65 -31.48
CA GLU A 210 3.57 6.61 -30.29
C GLU A 210 4.53 7.82 -30.23
N SER A 211 5.06 8.25 -31.39
CA SER A 211 5.92 9.43 -31.51
C SER A 211 5.23 10.74 -31.17
N GLU A 212 3.89 10.79 -31.30
CA GLU A 212 3.07 11.96 -31.01
C GLU A 212 2.69 12.04 -29.52
N LEU A 213 2.60 10.88 -28.85
CA LEU A 213 2.29 10.75 -27.41
C LEU A 213 3.51 10.98 -26.51
N LYS A 214 4.70 10.61 -26.98
CA LYS A 214 5.95 10.71 -26.21
C LYS A 214 6.14 12.03 -25.45
N PRO A 215 6.00 13.24 -26.05
CA PRO A 215 6.21 14.49 -25.32
C PRO A 215 5.18 14.71 -24.20
N VAL A 216 3.93 14.27 -24.40
CA VAL A 216 2.86 14.39 -23.39
C VAL A 216 3.13 13.49 -22.19
N ILE A 217 3.58 12.26 -22.45
CA ILE A 217 3.90 11.28 -21.40
C ILE A 217 5.16 11.69 -20.62
N GLU A 218 6.18 12.23 -21.30
CA GLU A 218 7.38 12.76 -20.64
C GLU A 218 7.05 13.93 -19.72
N GLU A 219 6.14 14.81 -20.14
CA GLU A 219 5.71 15.92 -19.30
C GLU A 219 4.83 15.48 -18.12
N LEU A 220 3.95 14.50 -18.33
CA LEU A 220 3.23 13.85 -17.24
C LEU A 220 4.21 13.26 -16.20
N LYS A 221 5.25 12.54 -16.65
CA LYS A 221 6.30 12.01 -15.77
C LYS A 221 6.94 13.13 -14.96
N LEU A 222 7.34 14.21 -15.64
CA LEU A 222 7.98 15.36 -15.00
C LEU A 222 7.06 16.03 -13.97
N LYS A 223 5.76 16.17 -14.27
CA LYS A 223 4.76 16.71 -13.35
C LYS A 223 4.61 15.86 -12.09
N LEU A 224 4.48 14.54 -12.25
CA LEU A 224 4.38 13.60 -11.13
C LEU A 224 5.62 13.64 -10.24
N VAL A 225 6.82 13.59 -10.83
CA VAL A 225 8.09 13.65 -10.08
C VAL A 225 8.24 15.00 -9.37
N LYS A 226 7.88 16.12 -10.01
CA LYS A 226 7.90 17.45 -9.38
C LYS A 226 6.97 17.55 -8.16
N LYS A 227 5.88 16.79 -8.16
CA LYS A 227 4.93 16.64 -7.04
C LYS A 227 5.40 15.61 -6.00
N ASN A 228 6.66 15.15 -6.08
CA ASN A 228 7.31 14.23 -5.15
C ASN A 228 6.79 12.79 -5.22
N VAL A 229 6.26 12.35 -6.37
CA VAL A 229 5.96 10.94 -6.65
C VAL A 229 7.28 10.22 -6.99
N ALA A 230 7.48 9.01 -6.46
CA ALA A 230 8.68 8.22 -6.80
C ALA A 230 8.75 7.95 -8.31
N GLU A 231 9.95 8.00 -8.87
CA GLU A 231 10.16 7.87 -10.32
C GLU A 231 9.61 6.56 -10.89
N THR A 232 9.82 5.45 -10.19
CA THR A 232 9.30 4.13 -10.57
C THR A 232 7.77 4.07 -10.62
N ILE A 233 7.10 4.82 -9.74
CA ILE A 233 5.64 4.93 -9.71
C ILE A 233 5.17 5.80 -10.87
N ALA A 234 5.85 6.93 -11.11
CA ALA A 234 5.54 7.81 -12.23
C ALA A 234 5.70 7.08 -13.57
N GLU A 235 6.74 6.24 -13.74
CA GLU A 235 6.92 5.39 -14.92
C GLU A 235 5.77 4.43 -15.13
N THR A 236 5.34 3.73 -14.07
CA THR A 236 4.20 2.80 -14.14
C THR A 236 2.91 3.50 -14.58
N ILE A 237 2.67 4.72 -14.08
CA ILE A 237 1.51 5.53 -14.46
C ILE A 237 1.63 5.96 -15.93
N CYS A 238 2.81 6.40 -16.36
CA CYS A 238 3.10 6.83 -17.72
C CYS A 238 2.96 5.69 -18.74
N GLU A 239 3.42 4.48 -18.42
CA GLU A 239 3.24 3.28 -19.25
C GLU A 239 1.75 2.95 -19.44
N SER A 240 0.99 2.98 -18.33
CA SER A 240 -0.45 2.75 -18.37
C SER A 240 -1.20 3.80 -19.20
N ALA A 241 -0.77 5.07 -19.11
CA ALA A 241 -1.32 6.17 -19.89
C ALA A 241 -1.01 6.03 -21.39
N SER A 242 0.22 5.67 -21.73
CA SER A 242 0.62 5.42 -23.11
C SER A 242 -0.23 4.31 -23.74
N ASN A 243 -0.36 3.17 -23.04
CA ASN A 243 -1.15 2.03 -23.52
C ASN A 243 -2.63 2.40 -23.73
N GLN A 244 -3.26 3.08 -22.77
CA GLN A 244 -4.68 3.47 -22.93
C GLN A 244 -4.89 4.46 -24.08
N LEU A 245 -3.95 5.39 -24.31
CA LEU A 245 -4.08 6.37 -25.40
C LEU A 245 -3.83 5.75 -26.79
N LEU A 246 -2.93 4.77 -26.89
CA LEU A 246 -2.66 4.05 -28.15
C LEU A 246 -3.84 3.16 -28.58
N HIS A 247 -4.58 2.59 -27.63
CA HIS A 247 -5.72 1.70 -27.94
C HIS A 247 -7.04 2.44 -28.15
N ASN A 248 -7.15 3.71 -27.77
CA ASN A 248 -8.37 4.50 -27.89
C ASN A 248 -8.34 5.40 -29.14
N LYS A 249 -9.45 5.41 -29.89
CA LYS A 249 -9.65 6.37 -31.00
C LYS A 249 -10.07 7.71 -30.41
N VAL A 250 -9.14 8.67 -30.38
CA VAL A 250 -9.40 9.98 -29.78
C VAL A 250 -9.80 10.99 -30.85
N THR A 251 -10.74 11.86 -30.52
CA THR A 251 -11.35 12.84 -31.44
C THR A 251 -11.05 14.29 -31.10
N SER A 252 -10.51 14.57 -29.92
CA SER A 252 -10.26 15.93 -29.46
C SER A 252 -9.20 15.98 -28.35
N LEU A 253 -8.59 17.16 -28.18
CA LEU A 253 -7.63 17.42 -27.09
C LEU A 253 -8.27 17.27 -25.70
N SER A 254 -9.54 17.65 -25.56
CA SER A 254 -10.27 17.50 -24.30
C SER A 254 -10.50 16.03 -23.95
N GLU A 255 -10.69 15.17 -24.95
CA GLU A 255 -10.80 13.73 -24.75
C GLU A 255 -9.45 13.09 -24.35
N VAL A 256 -8.33 13.51 -24.98
CA VAL A 256 -6.98 13.09 -24.54
C VAL A 256 -6.78 13.41 -23.07
N SER A 257 -7.09 14.65 -22.66
CA SER A 257 -6.87 15.03 -21.28
C SER A 257 -7.77 14.31 -20.29
N LYS A 258 -9.04 14.07 -20.64
CA LYS A 258 -9.94 13.27 -19.81
C LYS A 258 -9.43 11.84 -19.65
N ILE A 259 -8.92 11.24 -20.72
CA ILE A 259 -8.32 9.90 -20.65
C ILE A 259 -7.10 9.93 -19.74
N LEU A 260 -6.19 10.89 -19.88
CA LEU A 260 -5.02 11.01 -19.02
C LEU A 260 -5.39 11.19 -17.54
N ASP A 261 -6.31 12.09 -17.24
CA ASP A 261 -6.78 12.33 -15.87
C ASP A 261 -7.39 11.03 -15.29
N GLN A 262 -8.21 10.33 -16.07
CA GLN A 262 -8.82 9.07 -15.66
C GLN A 262 -7.78 7.97 -15.45
N VAL A 263 -6.78 7.84 -16.33
CA VAL A 263 -5.70 6.86 -16.18
C VAL A 263 -4.95 7.11 -14.87
N VAL A 264 -4.59 8.36 -14.59
CA VAL A 264 -3.88 8.72 -13.37
C VAL A 264 -4.74 8.39 -12.16
N ILE A 265 -6.02 8.76 -12.17
CA ILE A 265 -6.97 8.41 -11.09
C ILE A 265 -7.04 6.90 -10.90
N ASP A 266 -7.25 6.12 -11.96
CA ASP A 266 -7.40 4.66 -11.89
C ASP A 266 -6.13 4.00 -11.35
N ASN A 267 -4.95 4.42 -11.82
CA ASN A 267 -3.67 3.92 -11.33
C ASN A 267 -3.45 4.30 -9.86
N LEU A 268 -3.77 5.53 -9.49
CA LEU A 268 -3.66 5.98 -8.10
C LEU A 268 -4.62 5.22 -7.19
N VAL A 269 -5.87 4.99 -7.63
CA VAL A 269 -6.82 4.15 -6.89
C VAL A 269 -6.28 2.73 -6.75
N GLN A 270 -5.70 2.16 -7.80
CA GLN A 270 -5.09 0.82 -7.73
C GLN A 270 -3.89 0.76 -6.78
N ILE A 271 -3.03 1.78 -6.77
CA ILE A 271 -1.86 1.87 -5.90
C ILE A 271 -2.25 2.16 -4.44
N LEU A 272 -3.22 3.05 -4.24
CA LEU A 272 -3.61 3.60 -2.94
C LEU A 272 -4.79 2.88 -2.30
N SER A 273 -5.38 1.89 -2.96
CA SER A 273 -6.36 0.97 -2.38
C SER A 273 -5.63 -0.27 -1.86
N PRO A 274 -5.14 -0.27 -0.62
CA PRO A 274 -4.52 -1.45 -0.06
C PRO A 274 -5.51 -2.59 0.05
N VAL A 275 -4.96 -3.80 0.20
CA VAL A 275 -5.71 -5.06 0.31
C VAL A 275 -6.71 -5.05 1.47
N GLN A 276 -6.49 -4.20 2.48
CA GLN A 276 -7.35 -4.05 3.65
C GLN A 276 -7.81 -2.60 3.79
N GLN A 277 -9.11 -2.36 3.62
CA GLN A 277 -9.73 -1.10 3.96
C GLN A 277 -9.93 -1.02 5.47
N VAL A 278 -9.51 0.09 6.08
CA VAL A 278 -9.69 0.36 7.50
C VAL A 278 -10.82 1.36 7.66
N ASP A 279 -11.98 0.90 8.14
CA ASP A 279 -13.09 1.77 8.52
C ASP A 279 -13.14 1.89 10.04
N VAL A 280 -12.40 2.88 10.55
CA VAL A 280 -12.24 3.13 11.98
C VAL A 280 -13.59 3.27 12.69
N LEU A 281 -14.58 3.93 12.09
CA LEU A 281 -15.88 4.13 12.75
C LEU A 281 -16.66 2.83 12.86
N ARG A 282 -16.69 2.04 11.77
CA ARG A 282 -17.36 0.74 11.77
C ARG A 282 -16.72 -0.20 12.78
N GLU A 283 -15.40 -0.29 12.83
CA GLU A 283 -14.69 -1.17 13.77
C GLU A 283 -14.95 -0.76 15.22
N ILE A 284 -15.00 0.54 15.52
CA ILE A 284 -15.39 1.04 16.86
C ILE A 284 -16.82 0.62 17.19
N GLN A 285 -17.77 0.72 16.25
CA GLN A 285 -19.15 0.28 16.46
C GLN A 285 -19.22 -1.23 16.74
N GLU A 286 -18.45 -2.03 16.01
CA GLU A 286 -18.37 -3.48 16.23
C GLU A 286 -17.82 -3.82 17.62
N MET A 287 -16.77 -3.13 18.08
CA MET A 287 -16.24 -3.32 19.45
C MET A 287 -17.20 -2.84 20.53
N ARG A 288 -17.85 -1.69 20.31
CA ARG A 288 -18.88 -1.16 21.20
C ARG A 288 -20.04 -2.14 21.38
N SER A 289 -20.47 -2.81 20.30
CA SER A 289 -21.52 -3.84 20.37
C SER A 289 -21.17 -5.03 21.27
N LYS A 290 -19.86 -5.29 21.46
CA LYS A 290 -19.31 -6.33 22.34
C LYS A 290 -18.99 -5.81 23.74
N ASN A 291 -19.35 -4.56 24.06
CA ASN A 291 -18.95 -3.86 25.29
C ASN A 291 -17.43 -3.85 25.50
N GLN A 292 -16.67 -3.71 24.42
CA GLN A 292 -15.20 -3.62 24.45
C GLN A 292 -14.74 -2.25 23.98
N VAL A 293 -13.69 -1.73 24.63
CA VAL A 293 -13.02 -0.49 24.22
C VAL A 293 -12.20 -0.74 22.96
N TYR A 294 -12.28 0.14 21.97
CA TYR A 294 -11.41 0.12 20.79
C TYR A 294 -10.08 0.83 21.10
N ILE A 295 -8.96 0.12 20.97
CA ILE A 295 -7.63 0.60 21.37
C ILE A 295 -6.85 1.05 20.13
N ILE A 296 -6.50 2.34 20.08
CA ILE A 296 -5.68 2.92 19.02
C ILE A 296 -4.31 3.29 19.58
N LEU A 297 -3.26 2.74 18.98
CA LEU A 297 -1.87 2.99 19.32
C LEU A 297 -1.22 3.93 18.30
N PHE A 298 -0.67 5.05 18.76
CA PHE A 298 0.05 5.99 17.90
C PHE A 298 1.55 5.77 18.01
N VAL A 299 2.22 5.60 16.88
CA VAL A 299 3.66 5.32 16.78
C VAL A 299 4.31 6.21 15.71
N GLY A 300 5.64 6.30 15.71
CA GLY A 300 6.39 7.09 14.73
C GLY A 300 7.59 7.82 15.33
N VAL A 301 8.40 8.41 14.45
CA VAL A 301 9.67 9.05 14.83
C VAL A 301 9.48 10.34 15.64
N ASN A 302 10.58 10.94 16.08
CA ASN A 302 10.55 12.19 16.86
C ASN A 302 10.08 13.38 16.00
N GLY A 303 9.30 14.29 16.58
CA GLY A 303 8.96 15.57 15.91
C GLY A 303 7.87 15.52 14.83
N VAL A 304 7.35 14.35 14.48
CA VAL A 304 6.27 14.17 13.47
C VAL A 304 4.87 14.52 13.96
N GLY A 305 4.71 15.02 15.19
CA GLY A 305 3.41 15.50 15.68
C GLY A 305 2.44 14.44 16.22
N LYS A 306 2.92 13.28 16.72
CA LYS A 306 2.09 12.21 17.33
C LYS A 306 1.04 12.72 18.32
N SER A 307 1.44 13.39 19.40
CA SER A 307 0.53 13.87 20.45
C SER A 307 -0.50 14.89 19.93
N THR A 308 -0.09 15.76 19.00
CA THR A 308 -0.98 16.73 18.35
C THR A 308 -2.01 16.01 17.47
N THR A 309 -1.56 15.08 16.62
CA THR A 309 -2.40 14.28 15.75
C THR A 309 -3.37 13.41 16.54
N LEU A 310 -2.92 12.77 17.62
CA LEU A 310 -3.79 12.03 18.54
C LEU A 310 -4.91 12.91 19.09
N SER A 311 -4.59 14.15 19.48
CA SER A 311 -5.58 15.10 19.98
C SER A 311 -6.59 15.51 18.91
N LYS A 312 -6.17 15.62 17.65
CA LYS A 312 -7.08 15.84 16.51
C LYS A 312 -8.00 14.64 16.28
N VAL A 313 -7.47 13.41 16.38
CA VAL A 313 -8.27 12.19 16.28
C VAL A 313 -9.28 12.14 17.42
N ALA A 314 -8.90 12.48 18.66
CA ALA A 314 -9.82 12.57 19.79
C ALA A 314 -10.96 13.57 19.54
N TYR A 315 -10.64 14.75 19.00
CA TYR A 315 -11.65 15.74 18.61
C TYR A 315 -12.58 15.21 17.50
N TRP A 316 -12.03 14.54 16.50
CA TRP A 316 -12.81 13.89 15.45
C TRP A 316 -13.75 12.81 16.01
N MET A 317 -13.31 12.00 16.98
CA MET A 317 -14.17 11.04 17.69
C MET A 317 -15.33 11.74 18.40
N GLN A 318 -15.06 12.85 19.10
CA GLN A 318 -16.09 13.64 19.78
C GLN A 318 -17.13 14.18 18.80
N LYS A 319 -16.71 14.65 17.62
CA LYS A 319 -17.62 15.07 16.55
C LYS A 319 -18.48 13.94 16.00
N ASN A 320 -17.98 12.70 16.06
CA ASN A 320 -18.74 11.48 15.72
C ASN A 320 -19.51 10.89 16.91
N LYS A 321 -19.67 11.64 18.02
CA LYS A 321 -20.39 11.22 19.24
C LYS A 321 -19.81 9.95 19.90
N LEU A 322 -18.50 9.76 19.77
CA LEU A 322 -17.75 8.69 20.42
C LEU A 322 -17.00 9.24 21.63
N SER A 323 -17.14 8.55 22.76
CA SER A 323 -16.37 8.83 23.97
C SER A 323 -14.94 8.30 23.82
N SER A 324 -13.95 9.11 24.19
CA SER A 324 -12.55 8.71 24.12
C SER A 324 -11.80 9.09 25.38
N MET A 325 -10.76 8.30 25.66
CA MET A 325 -9.82 8.52 26.75
C MET A 325 -8.40 8.42 26.19
N VAL A 326 -7.47 9.19 26.77
CA VAL A 326 -6.06 9.19 26.35
C VAL A 326 -5.20 8.52 27.40
N ALA A 327 -4.21 7.71 26.98
CA ALA A 327 -3.15 7.20 27.84
C ALA A 327 -1.80 7.84 27.46
N ALA A 328 -1.17 8.49 28.42
CA ALA A 328 0.17 9.07 28.26
C ALA A 328 1.25 8.01 28.50
N CYS A 329 1.70 7.35 27.43
CA CYS A 329 2.79 6.37 27.46
C CYS A 329 4.13 6.92 26.92
N ASP A 330 4.23 8.23 26.62
CA ASP A 330 5.51 8.93 26.45
C ASP A 330 6.10 9.29 27.83
N THR A 331 6.76 8.32 28.46
CA THR A 331 7.38 8.47 29.78
C THR A 331 8.83 8.95 29.73
N PHE A 332 9.36 9.23 28.53
CA PHE A 332 10.76 9.59 28.31
C PHE A 332 10.93 11.09 28.03
N ARG A 333 10.02 11.70 27.26
CA ARG A 333 10.14 13.10 26.85
C ARG A 333 9.58 14.04 27.91
N ALA A 334 10.43 14.93 28.42
CA ALA A 334 10.01 15.99 29.33
C ALA A 334 8.88 16.85 28.71
N GLY A 335 7.83 17.13 29.48
CA GLY A 335 6.67 17.91 29.05
C GLY A 335 5.64 17.17 28.19
N ALA A 336 5.87 15.90 27.81
CA ALA A 336 4.92 15.15 26.99
C ALA A 336 3.57 14.93 27.70
N VAL A 337 3.62 14.61 28.98
CA VAL A 337 2.43 14.41 29.82
C VAL A 337 1.67 15.74 29.99
N GLU A 338 2.37 16.85 30.26
CA GLU A 338 1.78 18.19 30.38
C GLU A 338 1.13 18.65 29.07
N GLN A 339 1.76 18.33 27.93
CA GLN A 339 1.21 18.59 26.60
C GLN A 339 -0.13 17.86 26.45
N LEU A 340 -0.18 16.54 26.70
CA LEU A 340 -1.41 15.76 26.63
C LEU A 340 -2.45 16.22 27.65
N ARG A 341 -2.05 16.58 28.87
CA ARG A 341 -2.93 17.11 29.92
C ARG A 341 -3.62 18.38 29.47
N THR A 342 -2.90 19.26 28.77
CA THR A 342 -3.46 20.48 28.18
C THR A 342 -4.49 20.15 27.10
N HIS A 343 -4.18 19.20 26.21
CA HIS A 343 -5.12 18.74 25.18
C HIS A 343 -6.38 18.13 25.78
N CYS A 344 -6.22 17.20 26.73
CA CYS A 344 -7.33 16.50 27.37
C CYS A 344 -8.24 17.46 28.14
N ARG A 345 -7.65 18.43 28.86
CA ARG A 345 -8.42 19.50 29.54
C ARG A 345 -9.21 20.35 28.56
N ARG A 346 -8.61 20.74 27.41
CA ARG A 346 -9.29 21.55 26.39
C ARG A 346 -10.43 20.79 25.70
N LEU A 347 -10.25 19.49 25.48
CA LEU A 347 -11.25 18.63 24.84
C LEU A 347 -12.30 18.11 25.83
N GLY A 348 -12.05 18.21 27.14
CA GLY A 348 -12.93 17.67 28.18
C GLY A 348 -12.94 16.13 28.22
N ILE A 349 -11.83 15.49 27.85
CA ILE A 349 -11.69 14.03 27.81
C ILE A 349 -10.75 13.53 28.92
N PRO A 350 -10.94 12.30 29.46
CA PRO A 350 -10.07 11.78 30.50
C PRO A 350 -8.66 11.45 30.02
N LEU A 351 -7.68 11.68 30.90
CA LEU A 351 -6.28 11.32 30.72
C LEU A 351 -5.88 10.27 31.76
N TYR A 352 -5.26 9.18 31.31
CA TYR A 352 -4.53 8.24 32.13
C TYR A 352 -3.04 8.57 32.10
N GLU A 353 -2.45 8.77 33.27
CA GLU A 353 -1.03 9.00 33.44
C GLU A 353 -0.54 8.37 34.76
N ARG A 354 0.74 8.02 34.81
CA ARG A 354 1.38 7.51 36.04
C ARG A 354 2.68 8.26 36.40
N GLY A 355 2.91 9.43 35.81
CA GLY A 355 4.17 10.18 35.90
C GLY A 355 5.26 9.63 34.99
N TYR A 356 6.49 10.11 35.15
CA TYR A 356 7.67 9.70 34.38
C TYR A 356 8.27 8.36 34.89
N GLU A 357 9.17 7.76 34.10
CA GLU A 357 10.00 6.60 34.48
C GLU A 357 9.27 5.30 34.81
N LYS A 358 8.04 5.14 34.30
CA LYS A 358 7.29 3.89 34.37
C LYS A 358 7.22 3.18 33.03
N ASP A 359 7.09 1.87 33.08
CA ASP A 359 6.99 1.02 31.90
C ASP A 359 5.72 1.38 31.08
N PRO A 360 5.87 1.89 29.84
CA PRO A 360 4.74 2.32 29.03
C PRO A 360 3.77 1.18 28.71
N ALA A 361 4.24 -0.07 28.64
CA ALA A 361 3.39 -1.23 28.42
C ALA A 361 2.42 -1.46 29.58
N VAL A 362 2.89 -1.26 30.81
CA VAL A 362 2.08 -1.39 32.04
C VAL A 362 1.09 -0.24 32.16
N ILE A 363 1.51 0.99 31.86
CA ILE A 363 0.61 2.16 31.86
C ILE A 363 -0.56 1.94 30.89
N ALA A 364 -0.27 1.50 29.66
CA ALA A 364 -1.29 1.16 28.67
C ALA A 364 -2.24 0.07 29.19
N TYR A 365 -1.71 -0.97 29.83
CA TYR A 365 -2.50 -2.09 30.33
C TYR A 365 -3.47 -1.67 31.44
N GLU A 366 -3.02 -0.83 32.36
CA GLU A 366 -3.91 -0.27 33.37
C GLU A 366 -4.92 0.73 32.77
N ALA A 367 -4.53 1.51 31.75
CA ALA A 367 -5.41 2.42 31.05
C ALA A 367 -6.55 1.68 30.34
N VAL A 368 -6.27 0.54 29.71
CA VAL A 368 -7.28 -0.34 29.11
C VAL A 368 -8.29 -0.80 30.17
N LYS A 369 -7.83 -1.24 31.34
CA LYS A 369 -8.74 -1.60 32.45
C LYS A 369 -9.57 -0.41 32.93
N HIS A 370 -8.97 0.77 33.00
CA HIS A 370 -9.66 1.98 33.43
C HIS A 370 -10.72 2.42 32.41
N ALA A 371 -10.40 2.44 31.12
CA ALA A 371 -11.31 2.77 30.04
C ALA A 371 -12.52 1.82 29.99
N ASN A 372 -12.29 0.51 30.21
CA ASN A 372 -13.37 -0.48 30.30
C ASN A 372 -14.30 -0.21 31.48
N ARG A 373 -13.77 0.16 32.67
CA ARG A 373 -14.61 0.52 33.83
C ARG A 373 -15.45 1.78 33.58
N LEU A 374 -14.89 2.75 32.87
CA LEU A 374 -15.59 3.97 32.48
C LEU A 374 -16.53 3.77 31.28
N LYS A 375 -16.56 2.57 30.67
CA LYS A 375 -17.33 2.25 29.46
C LYS A 375 -17.05 3.23 28.31
N MET A 376 -15.78 3.57 28.12
CA MET A 376 -15.34 4.40 26.99
C MET A 376 -15.48 3.63 25.68
N ASP A 377 -15.78 4.33 24.59
CA ASP A 377 -15.79 3.71 23.26
C ASP A 377 -14.35 3.49 22.75
N VAL A 378 -13.45 4.46 23.01
CA VAL A 378 -12.08 4.46 22.45
C VAL A 378 -11.01 4.79 23.50
N LEU A 379 -9.89 4.07 23.45
CA LEU A 379 -8.65 4.42 24.15
C LEU A 379 -7.57 4.81 23.13
N LEU A 380 -7.00 6.01 23.27
CA LEU A 380 -5.92 6.52 22.44
C LEU A 380 -4.60 6.48 23.22
N ILE A 381 -3.61 5.72 22.76
CA ILE A 381 -2.33 5.56 23.43
C ILE A 381 -1.26 6.38 22.70
N ASP A 382 -0.73 7.40 23.38
CA ASP A 382 0.43 8.18 22.88
C ASP A 382 1.73 7.49 23.27
N THR A 383 2.67 7.36 22.34
CA THR A 383 3.98 6.77 22.63
C THR A 383 5.12 7.76 22.40
N ALA A 384 6.23 7.56 23.11
CA ALA A 384 7.45 8.31 22.85
C ALA A 384 7.90 8.12 21.39
N GLY A 385 8.41 9.19 20.78
CA GLY A 385 9.01 9.10 19.45
C GLY A 385 10.34 8.34 19.46
N ARG A 386 10.59 7.59 18.38
CA ARG A 386 11.68 6.62 18.33
C ARG A 386 12.28 6.62 16.94
N MET A 387 13.59 6.76 16.84
CA MET A 387 14.28 6.44 15.58
C MET A 387 14.24 4.93 15.38
N GLN A 388 14.11 4.51 14.13
CA GLN A 388 13.98 3.12 13.74
C GLN A 388 15.17 2.26 14.17
N ASP A 389 16.34 2.88 14.38
CA ASP A 389 17.59 2.24 14.79
C ASP A 389 17.68 1.92 16.31
N ASN A 390 16.85 2.55 17.15
CA ASN A 390 16.94 2.44 18.61
C ASN A 390 16.30 1.15 19.16
N GLU A 391 17.11 0.10 19.33
CA GLU A 391 16.65 -1.22 19.77
C GLU A 391 15.96 -1.26 21.15
N PRO A 392 16.49 -0.64 22.24
CA PRO A 392 15.80 -0.61 23.53
C PRO A 392 14.38 -0.05 23.44
N LEU A 393 14.20 1.01 22.64
CA LEU A 393 12.89 1.59 22.41
C LEU A 393 12.02 0.68 21.52
N MET A 394 12.54 0.02 20.49
CA MET A 394 11.72 -0.93 19.72
C MET A 394 11.22 -2.10 20.57
N ARG A 395 12.04 -2.64 21.48
CA ARG A 395 11.63 -3.69 22.43
C ARG A 395 10.57 -3.23 23.43
N ALA A 396 10.69 -2.01 23.96
CA ALA A 396 9.67 -1.46 24.85
C ALA A 396 8.32 -1.26 24.12
N LEU A 397 8.37 -0.91 22.83
CA LEU A 397 7.15 -0.78 22.01
C LEU A 397 6.55 -2.14 21.67
N SER A 398 7.35 -3.14 21.28
CA SER A 398 6.84 -4.49 21.03
C SER A 398 6.21 -5.09 22.29
N LYS A 399 6.81 -4.89 23.46
CA LYS A 399 6.22 -5.26 24.75
C LYS A 399 4.85 -4.61 24.98
N LEU A 400 4.72 -3.31 24.65
CA LEU A 400 3.44 -2.61 24.73
C LEU A 400 2.40 -3.25 23.81
N ILE A 401 2.76 -3.54 22.56
CA ILE A 401 1.86 -4.17 21.59
C ILE A 401 1.45 -5.57 22.05
N ASN A 402 2.40 -6.44 22.43
CA ASN A 402 2.11 -7.82 22.83
C ASN A 402 1.21 -7.89 24.08
N LEU A 403 1.44 -7.00 25.05
CA LEU A 403 0.67 -6.98 26.30
C LEU A 403 -0.74 -6.40 26.11
N ASN A 404 -0.90 -5.39 25.25
CA ASN A 404 -2.12 -4.60 25.16
C ASN A 404 -2.99 -4.93 23.95
N LYS A 405 -2.43 -5.58 22.92
CA LYS A 405 -3.12 -6.01 21.70
C LYS A 405 -4.01 -4.90 21.11
N PRO A 406 -3.42 -3.76 20.69
CA PRO A 406 -4.19 -2.66 20.11
C PRO A 406 -5.00 -3.14 18.91
N ASN A 407 -6.20 -2.59 18.75
CA ASN A 407 -7.06 -2.86 17.60
C ASN A 407 -6.53 -2.20 16.34
N LEU A 408 -5.90 -1.04 16.49
CA LEU A 408 -5.37 -0.25 15.38
C LEU A 408 -4.04 0.42 15.77
N THR A 409 -2.99 0.11 15.04
CA THR A 409 -1.67 0.75 15.20
C THR A 409 -1.44 1.74 14.07
N LEU A 410 -1.36 3.02 14.41
CA LEU A 410 -1.21 4.13 13.46
C LEU A 410 0.19 4.70 13.48
N PHE A 411 0.88 4.61 12.36
CA PHE A 411 2.14 5.29 12.14
C PHE A 411 1.91 6.74 11.73
N VAL A 412 2.43 7.68 12.52
CA VAL A 412 2.40 9.10 12.20
C VAL A 412 3.69 9.46 11.47
N GLY A 413 3.57 9.78 10.19
CA GLY A 413 4.64 10.26 9.33
C GLY A 413 4.52 11.75 9.04
N GLU A 414 5.61 12.38 8.62
CA GLU A 414 5.60 13.78 8.18
C GLU A 414 5.67 13.87 6.65
N ALA A 415 4.79 14.66 6.05
CA ALA A 415 4.72 14.78 4.59
C ALA A 415 5.97 15.42 3.96
N LEU A 416 6.68 16.28 4.70
CA LEU A 416 7.90 16.98 4.25
C LEU A 416 9.07 16.04 3.91
N VAL A 417 9.11 14.85 4.52
CA VAL A 417 10.31 14.00 4.56
C VAL A 417 10.50 13.18 3.26
N GLY A 418 9.58 13.25 2.30
CA GLY A 418 9.73 12.61 0.99
C GLY A 418 9.86 11.08 1.10
N ASN A 419 10.79 10.49 0.34
CA ASN A 419 10.99 9.03 0.30
C ASN A 419 11.55 8.46 1.61
N GLU A 420 12.28 9.25 2.40
CA GLU A 420 12.86 8.82 3.68
C GLU A 420 11.77 8.40 4.68
N ALA A 421 10.58 9.00 4.61
CA ALA A 421 9.46 8.61 5.45
C ALA A 421 8.99 7.18 5.15
N SER A 422 9.04 6.77 3.87
CA SER A 422 8.68 5.42 3.43
C SER A 422 9.68 4.38 3.95
N ASP A 423 10.97 4.68 3.89
CA ASP A 423 12.03 3.81 4.42
C ASP A 423 11.96 3.70 5.94
N GLN A 424 11.68 4.80 6.63
CA GLN A 424 11.43 4.81 8.08
C GLN A 424 10.28 3.87 8.44
N LEU A 425 9.14 3.97 7.76
CA LEU A 425 8.00 3.09 7.98
C LEU A 425 8.37 1.62 7.71
N LYS A 426 9.08 1.34 6.62
CA LYS A 426 9.49 -0.01 6.24
C LYS A 426 10.38 -0.66 7.30
N ILE A 427 11.43 0.04 7.73
CA ILE A 427 12.36 -0.45 8.76
C ILE A 427 11.63 -0.60 10.10
N PHE A 428 10.81 0.39 10.45
CA PHE A 428 10.04 0.39 11.70
C PHE A 428 9.07 -0.80 11.76
N ASN A 429 8.33 -1.04 10.68
CA ASN A 429 7.38 -2.14 10.56
C ASN A 429 8.11 -3.50 10.62
N GLN A 430 9.21 -3.66 9.88
CA GLN A 430 10.01 -4.91 9.91
C GLN A 430 10.52 -5.21 11.32
N ARG A 431 11.13 -4.23 11.99
CA ARG A 431 11.66 -4.44 13.34
C ARG A 431 10.58 -4.77 14.37
N LEU A 432 9.39 -4.19 14.23
CA LEU A 432 8.28 -4.59 15.10
C LEU A 432 7.83 -6.01 14.81
N LEU A 433 7.69 -6.40 13.53
CA LEU A 433 7.34 -7.77 13.14
C LEU A 433 8.32 -8.80 13.71
N ASP A 434 9.61 -8.48 13.78
CA ASP A 434 10.64 -9.35 14.35
C ASP A 434 10.50 -9.54 15.89
N LEU A 435 9.80 -8.63 16.56
CA LEU A 435 9.73 -8.56 18.03
C LEU A 435 8.33 -8.84 18.60
N ILE A 436 7.28 -8.83 17.79
CA ILE A 436 5.91 -9.12 18.24
C ILE A 436 5.60 -10.61 18.13
N ASP A 437 4.86 -11.14 19.09
CA ASP A 437 4.57 -12.58 19.17
C ASP A 437 3.47 -13.01 18.17
N GLU A 438 2.67 -12.06 17.70
CA GLU A 438 1.57 -12.32 16.77
C GLU A 438 2.07 -12.43 15.32
N GLN A 439 1.60 -13.48 14.62
CA GLN A 439 1.84 -13.68 13.20
C GLN A 439 0.98 -12.71 12.37
N LYS A 440 1.38 -11.44 12.34
CA LYS A 440 0.77 -10.39 11.51
C LYS A 440 1.56 -10.16 10.23
N HIS A 441 0.87 -9.73 9.17
CA HIS A 441 1.53 -9.28 7.94
C HIS A 441 2.19 -7.92 8.10
N THR A 442 1.61 -7.05 8.92
CA THR A 442 2.13 -5.72 9.26
C THR A 442 1.96 -5.48 10.75
N ALA A 443 2.94 -4.83 11.38
CA ALA A 443 2.84 -4.35 12.75
C ALA A 443 2.12 -2.99 12.83
N VAL A 444 2.06 -2.27 11.71
CA VAL A 444 1.33 -1.02 11.53
C VAL A 444 0.13 -1.29 10.61
N ASP A 445 -1.04 -0.81 11.03
CA ASP A 445 -2.32 -1.04 10.33
C ASP A 445 -2.72 0.16 9.45
N GLY A 446 -2.23 1.35 9.75
CA GLY A 446 -2.52 2.56 8.99
C GLY A 446 -1.52 3.70 9.21
N ILE A 447 -1.57 4.68 8.31
CA ILE A 447 -0.70 5.86 8.31
C ILE A 447 -1.55 7.11 8.57
N ILE A 448 -1.02 8.03 9.38
CA ILE A 448 -1.45 9.42 9.40
C ILE A 448 -0.31 10.28 8.90
N LEU A 449 -0.54 11.01 7.80
CA LEU A 449 0.40 12.00 7.32
C LEU A 449 0.15 13.32 8.01
N SER A 450 1.13 13.82 8.73
CA SER A 450 1.11 15.12 9.39
C SER A 450 1.81 16.18 8.54
N LYS A 451 1.56 17.45 8.89
CA LYS A 451 2.17 18.62 8.25
C LYS A 451 1.95 18.65 6.73
N CYS A 452 0.77 18.21 6.30
CA CYS A 452 0.40 18.28 4.88
C CYS A 452 0.24 19.73 4.40
N ASP A 453 0.02 20.67 5.32
CA ASP A 453 -0.03 22.11 5.06
C ASP A 453 1.32 22.70 4.60
N THR A 454 2.44 22.06 4.94
CA THR A 454 3.78 22.60 4.63
C THR A 454 4.33 22.12 3.29
N VAL A 455 3.72 21.11 2.66
CA VAL A 455 4.19 20.55 1.38
C VAL A 455 3.51 21.17 0.15
N GLY A 456 2.48 22.00 0.36
CA GLY A 456 1.69 22.57 -0.72
C GLY A 456 1.07 21.48 -1.58
N ASP A 457 1.46 21.45 -2.85
CA ASP A 457 1.01 20.49 -3.85
C ASP A 457 1.91 19.25 -3.97
N LYS A 458 3.04 19.19 -3.25
CA LYS A 458 4.05 18.12 -3.31
C LYS A 458 3.71 16.93 -2.42
N ILE A 459 2.50 16.41 -2.55
CA ILE A 459 1.97 15.33 -1.71
C ILE A 459 2.27 13.93 -2.24
N GLY A 460 3.04 13.79 -3.32
CA GLY A 460 3.38 12.51 -3.95
C GLY A 460 4.11 11.51 -3.03
N ALA A 461 4.77 11.98 -1.97
CA ALA A 461 5.39 11.13 -0.96
C ALA A 461 4.38 10.20 -0.26
N ALA A 462 3.12 10.64 -0.16
CA ALA A 462 2.02 9.82 0.34
C ALA A 462 1.84 8.54 -0.49
N ILE A 463 1.97 8.65 -1.82
CA ILE A 463 1.82 7.53 -2.74
C ILE A 463 2.95 6.54 -2.56
N SER A 464 4.19 7.03 -2.48
CA SER A 464 5.37 6.20 -2.25
C SER A 464 5.26 5.40 -0.95
N MET A 465 4.76 6.02 0.13
CA MET A 465 4.57 5.33 1.41
C MET A 465 3.59 4.16 1.31
N VAL A 466 2.43 4.37 0.70
CA VAL A 466 1.42 3.31 0.55
C VAL A 466 1.92 2.23 -0.40
N TYR A 467 2.51 2.60 -1.53
CA TYR A 467 3.00 1.66 -2.53
C TYR A 467 4.09 0.73 -2.00
N SER A 468 5.09 1.27 -1.28
CA SER A 468 6.21 0.47 -0.78
C SER A 468 5.86 -0.41 0.42
N ASN A 469 4.85 -0.02 1.22
CA ASN A 469 4.54 -0.70 2.48
C ASN A 469 3.21 -1.46 2.44
N ASN A 470 2.35 -1.21 1.47
CA ASN A 470 0.98 -1.74 1.39
C ASN A 470 0.15 -1.46 2.66
N ILE A 471 0.32 -0.26 3.22
CA ILE A 471 -0.39 0.22 4.43
C ILE A 471 -1.22 1.46 4.05
N PRO A 472 -2.54 1.52 4.36
CA PRO A 472 -3.39 2.65 4.01
C PRO A 472 -3.01 3.93 4.74
N ILE A 473 -3.16 5.07 4.06
CA ILE A 473 -3.30 6.36 4.74
C ILE A 473 -4.75 6.52 5.17
N ILE A 474 -4.96 6.78 6.46
CA ILE A 474 -6.30 6.97 7.03
C ILE A 474 -6.64 8.46 7.16
N PHE A 475 -5.66 9.25 7.62
CA PHE A 475 -5.84 10.68 7.85
C PHE A 475 -4.70 11.53 7.32
N LEU A 476 -5.04 12.78 6.99
CA LEU A 476 -4.12 13.86 6.67
C LEU A 476 -4.26 14.96 7.73
N GLY A 477 -3.15 15.38 8.33
CA GLY A 477 -3.05 16.50 9.25
C GLY A 477 -2.57 17.74 8.52
N CYS A 478 -3.45 18.74 8.37
CA CYS A 478 -3.24 19.92 7.51
C CYS A 478 -3.12 21.22 8.32
N GLY A 479 -2.42 21.20 9.47
CA GLY A 479 -2.32 22.35 10.35
C GLY A 479 -2.05 21.99 11.82
N GLN A 480 -2.30 22.91 12.74
CA GLN A 480 -2.01 22.73 14.17
C GLN A 480 -3.25 22.67 15.07
N THR A 481 -4.41 23.09 14.56
CA THR A 481 -5.67 23.11 15.32
C THR A 481 -6.35 21.74 15.30
N TYR A 482 -7.34 21.54 16.18
CA TYR A 482 -8.08 20.26 16.26
C TYR A 482 -8.91 19.95 15.01
N THR A 483 -9.31 20.98 14.26
CA THR A 483 -10.08 20.86 13.02
C THR A 483 -9.23 20.51 11.81
N ASP A 484 -7.90 20.61 11.93
CA ASP A 484 -6.95 20.40 10.82
C ASP A 484 -6.60 18.91 10.64
N LEU A 485 -7.66 18.08 10.59
CA LEU A 485 -7.60 16.66 10.27
C LEU A 485 -8.62 16.36 9.17
N ARG A 486 -8.17 15.71 8.12
CA ARG A 486 -8.99 15.26 6.99
C ARG A 486 -8.88 13.76 6.85
N ARG A 487 -9.97 13.11 6.45
CA ARG A 487 -9.88 11.71 5.98
C ARG A 487 -9.13 11.70 4.66
N PHE A 488 -8.34 10.66 4.45
CA PHE A 488 -7.68 10.46 3.17
C PHE A 488 -8.71 10.07 2.12
N ASP A 489 -8.68 10.76 0.99
CA ASP A 489 -9.50 10.48 -0.18
C ASP A 489 -8.61 10.45 -1.42
N VAL A 490 -8.63 9.32 -2.11
CA VAL A 490 -7.75 9.06 -3.26
C VAL A 490 -8.12 9.94 -4.45
N GLU A 491 -9.42 10.17 -4.68
CA GLU A 491 -9.87 11.01 -5.79
C GLU A 491 -9.43 12.46 -5.60
N THR A 492 -9.56 12.99 -4.38
CA THR A 492 -9.07 14.33 -4.04
C THR A 492 -7.56 14.43 -4.24
N LEU A 493 -6.79 13.41 -3.82
CA LEU A 493 -5.35 13.38 -4.02
C LEU A 493 -4.98 13.39 -5.51
N ALA A 494 -5.63 12.56 -6.32
CA ALA A 494 -5.38 12.48 -7.75
C ALA A 494 -5.58 13.83 -8.44
N LYS A 495 -6.65 14.56 -8.09
CA LYS A 495 -6.92 15.91 -8.61
C LYS A 495 -5.83 16.91 -8.22
N VAL A 496 -5.28 16.83 -7.01
CA VAL A 496 -4.17 17.71 -6.57
C VAL A 496 -2.86 17.44 -7.31
N LEU A 497 -2.63 16.20 -7.73
CA LEU A 497 -1.43 15.83 -8.51
C LEU A 497 -1.54 16.26 -9.98
N LEU A 498 -2.76 16.24 -10.52
CA LEU A 498 -3.06 16.58 -11.92
C LEU A 498 -3.20 18.09 -12.17
N ASN A 499 -3.46 18.88 -11.13
CA ASN A 499 -3.46 20.35 -11.19
C ASN A 499 -2.05 20.88 -10.91
#